data_AF-A0A930ADU0-F1
#
_entry.id   AF-A0A930ADU0-F1
#
_cell.length_a   1.000
_cell.length_b   1.000
_cell.length_c   1.000
_cell.angle_alpha   90.00
_cell.angle_beta   90.00
_cell.angle_gamma   90.00
#
_symmetry.space_group_name_H-M   'P 1'
#
loop_
_entity.id
_entity.type
_entity.pdbx_description
1 polymer ?
#
loop_
_entity_poly.entity_id
_entity_poly.type
_entity_poly.pdbx_seq_one_letter_code
_entity_poly.pdbx_strand_id
1 'polypeptide(L)'
;MKPNDRFSFLKNNRVSQDTSSLVQCYLPIIGQEALSLYLYAITFWDGGQKEHLFANILNHLNFGMNTLLQSFKILSAVDLLTLYQKGETYELQLHSPLSSQEFLS
;
A
#
# COMPACT_ATOMS: atom_id res chain seq x y z
N MET A 1 1.86 -13.21 -8.63
CA MET A 1 2.28 -11.83 -8.93
C MET A 1 3.67 -11.81 -9.57
N LYS A 2 3.80 -11.13 -10.70
CA LYS A 2 5.04 -10.87 -11.46
C LYS A 2 5.15 -9.35 -11.73
N PRO A 3 6.35 -8.82 -12.08
CA PRO A 3 6.51 -7.38 -12.35
C PRO A 3 5.57 -6.80 -13.42
N ASN A 4 5.25 -7.61 -14.44
CA ASN A 4 4.39 -7.21 -15.55
C ASN A 4 2.88 -7.44 -15.29
N ASP A 5 2.53 -8.02 -14.14
CA ASP A 5 1.13 -8.12 -13.74
C ASP A 5 0.60 -6.71 -13.43
N ARG A 6 -0.71 -6.55 -13.57
CA ARG A 6 -1.39 -5.26 -13.45
C ARG A 6 -2.19 -5.17 -12.16
N PHE A 7 -2.25 -3.97 -11.60
CA PHE A 7 -3.14 -3.65 -10.49
C PHE A 7 -3.92 -2.36 -10.76
N SER A 8 -5.11 -2.24 -10.19
CA SER A 8 -5.84 -0.97 -10.11
C SER A 8 -6.11 -0.61 -8.65
N PHE A 9 -6.28 0.68 -8.36
CA PHE A 9 -6.82 1.08 -7.06
C PHE A 9 -8.32 0.80 -6.98
N LEU A 10 -8.82 0.46 -5.79
CA LEU A 10 -10.26 0.34 -5.56
C LEU A 10 -10.93 1.71 -5.77
N LYS A 11 -12.03 1.72 -6.54
CA LYS A 11 -12.76 2.95 -6.86
C LYS A 11 -13.29 3.63 -5.61
N ASN A 12 -13.20 4.97 -5.60
CA ASN A 12 -13.67 5.83 -4.50
C ASN A 12 -13.06 5.52 -3.13
N ASN A 13 -11.92 4.83 -3.09
CA ASN A 13 -11.21 4.50 -1.86
C ASN A 13 -10.07 5.49 -1.55
N ARG A 14 -10.43 6.75 -1.34
CA ARG A 14 -9.46 7.78 -0.94
C ARG A 14 -9.30 7.75 0.57
N VAL A 15 -8.07 7.58 1.03
CA VAL A 15 -7.70 7.65 2.46
C VAL A 15 -7.05 8.99 2.80
N SER A 16 -7.00 9.33 4.08
CA SER A 16 -6.34 10.54 4.56
C SER A 16 -4.85 10.55 4.21
N GLN A 17 -4.32 11.74 3.91
CA GLN A 17 -2.88 11.99 3.74
C GLN A 17 -2.21 12.51 5.03
N ASP A 18 -2.92 12.52 6.16
CA ASP A 18 -2.26 12.74 7.45
C ASP A 18 -1.41 11.52 7.79
N THR A 19 -0.10 11.67 7.67
CA THR A 19 0.89 10.61 7.86
C THR A 19 1.54 10.65 9.24
N SER A 20 1.06 11.49 10.16
CA SER A 20 1.69 11.67 11.48
C SER A 20 1.73 10.36 12.28
N SER A 21 0.61 9.63 12.34
CA SER A 21 0.54 8.34 13.03
C SER A 21 1.35 7.25 12.33
N LEU A 22 1.51 7.31 11.01
CA LEU A 22 2.32 6.33 10.28
C LEU A 22 3.78 6.34 10.72
N VAL A 23 4.38 7.52 10.91
CA VAL A 23 5.77 7.65 11.34
C VAL A 23 5.92 7.33 12.83
N GLN A 24 4.98 7.78 13.66
CA GLN A 24 5.07 7.64 15.12
C GLN A 24 4.72 6.22 15.61
N CYS A 25 3.70 5.60 15.03
CA CYS A 25 3.12 4.35 15.53
C CYS A 25 3.44 3.15 14.62
N TYR A 26 3.36 3.32 13.29
CA TYR A 26 3.48 2.18 12.38
C TYR A 26 4.92 1.89 11.96
N LEU A 27 5.74 2.91 11.66
CA LEU A 27 7.13 2.74 11.20
C LEU A 27 7.95 1.78 12.07
N PRO A 28 7.92 1.85 13.42
CA PRO A 28 8.69 0.94 14.27
C PRO A 28 8.29 -0.54 14.13
N ILE A 29 7.08 -0.83 13.64
CA ILE A 29 6.49 -2.18 13.59
C ILE A 29 6.55 -2.73 12.17
N ILE A 30 6.24 -1.89 11.16
CA ILE A 30 6.15 -2.32 9.76
C ILE A 30 7.46 -2.15 8.99
N GLY A 31 8.37 -1.29 9.48
CA GLY A 31 9.62 -0.97 8.81
C GLY A 31 9.49 0.02 7.65
N GLN A 32 10.64 0.42 7.10
CA GLN A 32 10.72 1.49 6.11
C GLN A 32 10.11 1.10 4.76
N GLU A 33 10.31 -0.15 4.32
CA GLU A 33 9.86 -0.63 3.01
C GLU A 33 8.33 -0.69 2.94
N ALA A 34 7.69 -1.27 3.95
CA ALA A 34 6.24 -1.30 4.04
C ALA A 34 5.65 0.12 4.12
N LEU A 35 6.25 0.98 4.94
CA LEU A 35 5.82 2.38 5.02
C LEU A 35 5.94 3.09 3.67
N SER A 36 7.06 2.93 2.97
CA SER A 36 7.30 3.55 1.66
C SER A 36 6.29 3.09 0.62
N LEU A 37 5.93 1.81 0.62
CA LEU A 37 4.87 1.27 -0.25
C LEU A 37 3.51 1.89 0.05
N TYR A 38 3.14 2.01 1.33
CA TYR A 38 1.88 2.62 1.71
C TYR A 38 1.82 4.11 1.31
N LEU A 39 2.88 4.86 1.60
CA LEU A 39 3.00 6.28 1.22
C LEU A 39 2.95 6.47 -0.30
N TYR A 40 3.61 5.61 -1.07
CA TYR A 40 3.48 5.58 -2.52
C TYR A 40 2.02 5.40 -2.93
N ALA A 41 1.35 4.40 -2.38
CA ALA A 41 0.00 4.03 -2.79
C ALA A 41 -1.03 5.15 -2.49
N ILE A 42 -0.95 5.83 -1.34
CA ILE A 42 -1.84 6.97 -1.02
C ILE A 42 -1.52 8.23 -1.84
N THR A 43 -0.28 8.38 -2.29
CA THR A 43 0.18 9.54 -3.08
C THR A 43 -0.22 9.40 -4.55
N PHE A 44 -0.05 8.20 -5.12
CA PHE A 44 -0.31 7.91 -6.53
C PHE A 44 -1.70 7.32 -6.79
N TRP A 45 -2.56 7.25 -5.76
CA TRP A 45 -3.96 6.86 -5.92
C TRP A 45 -4.64 7.75 -6.96
N ASP A 46 -5.25 7.12 -7.95
CA ASP A 46 -5.79 7.79 -9.13
C ASP A 46 -7.32 7.70 -9.24
N GLY A 47 -8.03 7.38 -8.16
CA GLY A 47 -9.47 7.15 -8.23
C GLY A 47 -9.90 5.75 -8.64
N GLY A 48 -8.96 4.85 -8.95
CA GLY A 48 -9.29 3.57 -9.59
C GLY A 48 -9.69 3.78 -11.06
N GLN A 49 -9.10 4.79 -11.71
CA GLN A 49 -9.39 5.18 -13.09
C GLN A 49 -8.77 4.21 -14.11
N LYS A 50 -7.58 3.69 -13.82
CA LYS A 50 -6.83 2.80 -14.72
C LYS A 50 -6.04 1.74 -13.97
N GLU A 51 -5.57 0.77 -14.75
CA GLU A 51 -4.59 -0.21 -14.32
C GLU A 51 -3.16 0.34 -14.44
N HIS A 52 -2.29 -0.15 -13.57
CA HIS A 52 -0.88 0.16 -13.46
C HIS A 52 -0.08 -1.14 -13.44
N LEU A 53 1.17 -1.09 -13.87
CA LEU A 53 2.09 -2.23 -13.75
C LEU A 53 2.72 -2.22 -12.36
N PHE A 54 2.90 -3.39 -11.75
CA PHE A 54 3.72 -3.48 -10.52
C PHE A 54 5.14 -2.96 -10.74
N ALA A 55 5.67 -3.07 -11.97
CA ALA A 55 6.94 -2.45 -12.37
C ALA A 55 7.01 -0.94 -12.05
N ASN A 56 5.90 -0.20 -12.07
CA ASN A 56 5.89 1.21 -11.71
C ASN A 56 6.24 1.43 -10.23
N ILE A 57 5.71 0.58 -9.34
CA ILE A 57 6.03 0.59 -7.90
C ILE A 57 7.49 0.21 -7.70
N LEU A 58 7.92 -0.89 -8.33
CA LEU A 58 9.28 -1.41 -8.20
C LEU A 58 10.32 -0.36 -8.61
N ASN A 59 10.10 0.31 -9.74
CA ASN A 59 11.01 1.32 -10.24
C ASN A 59 11.00 2.59 -9.37
N HIS A 60 9.83 3.04 -8.93
CA HIS A 60 9.72 4.27 -8.14
C HIS A 60 10.33 4.11 -6.74
N LEU A 61 10.15 2.96 -6.11
CA LEU A 61 10.66 2.67 -4.78
C LEU A 61 12.03 1.98 -4.78
N ASN A 62 12.58 1.69 -5.95
CA ASN A 62 13.79 0.87 -6.11
C ASN A 62 13.68 -0.48 -5.38
N PHE A 63 12.52 -1.13 -5.48
CA PHE A 63 12.23 -2.41 -4.84
C PHE A 63 12.54 -3.60 -5.74
N GLY A 64 12.95 -4.70 -5.11
CA GLY A 64 12.83 -6.03 -5.70
C GLY A 64 11.44 -6.63 -5.46
N MET A 65 11.04 -7.62 -6.27
CA MET A 65 9.74 -8.31 -6.12
C MET A 65 9.54 -8.92 -4.74
N ASN A 66 10.58 -9.47 -4.12
CA ASN A 66 10.49 -10.05 -2.79
C ASN A 66 10.16 -8.98 -1.74
N THR A 67 10.81 -7.81 -1.81
CA THR A 67 10.53 -6.66 -0.93
C THR A 67 9.10 -6.18 -1.10
N LEU A 68 8.61 -6.07 -2.34
CA LEU A 68 7.23 -5.69 -2.64
C LEU A 68 6.23 -6.69 -2.01
N LEU A 69 6.44 -7.99 -2.23
CA LEU A 69 5.59 -9.05 -1.69
C LEU A 69 5.55 -9.05 -0.15
N GLN A 70 6.70 -8.88 0.50
CA GLN A 70 6.76 -8.81 1.96
C GLN A 70 6.10 -7.54 2.49
N SER A 71 6.32 -6.40 1.82
CA SER A 71 5.68 -5.13 2.19
C SER A 71 4.16 -5.24 2.11
N PHE A 72 3.60 -5.84 1.06
CA PHE A 72 2.16 -6.11 0.99
C PHE A 72 1.67 -6.98 2.14
N LYS A 73 2.37 -8.08 2.45
CA LYS A 73 2.00 -8.96 3.58
C LYS A 73 1.98 -8.22 4.91
N ILE A 74 3.00 -7.41 5.18
CA ILE A 74 3.10 -6.61 6.41
C ILE A 74 1.95 -5.61 6.48
N LEU A 75 1.71 -4.85 5.42
CA LEU A 75 0.63 -3.85 5.39
C LEU A 75 -0.75 -4.50 5.54
N SER A 76 -0.98 -5.67 4.96
CA SER A 76 -2.22 -6.43 5.16
C SER A 76 -2.35 -6.98 6.57
N ALA A 77 -1.26 -7.34 7.23
CA ALA A 77 -1.29 -7.82 8.61
C ALA A 77 -1.69 -6.73 9.63
N VAL A 78 -1.44 -5.46 9.32
CA VAL A 78 -1.79 -4.31 10.16
C VAL A 78 -2.99 -3.51 9.63
N ASP A 79 -3.75 -4.09 8.70
CA ASP A 79 -4.97 -3.52 8.10
C ASP A 79 -4.78 -2.11 7.51
N LEU A 80 -3.62 -1.85 6.90
CA LEU A 80 -3.39 -0.62 6.13
C LEU A 80 -3.70 -0.82 4.64
N LEU A 81 -3.63 -2.06 4.15
CA LEU A 81 -3.83 -2.35 2.74
C LEU A 81 -4.32 -3.78 2.53
N THR A 82 -5.35 -3.94 1.71
CA THR A 82 -5.76 -5.25 1.18
C THR A 82 -5.50 -5.35 -0.32
N LEU A 83 -4.86 -6.46 -0.73
CA LEU A 83 -4.61 -6.78 -2.13
C LEU A 83 -5.53 -7.92 -2.57
N TYR A 84 -6.56 -7.60 -3.36
CA TYR A 84 -7.43 -8.61 -3.96
C TYR A 84 -6.85 -9.11 -5.27
N GLN A 85 -7.05 -10.39 -5.56
CA GLN A 85 -6.76 -10.97 -6.86
C GLN A 85 -8.07 -11.31 -7.59
N LYS A 86 -8.28 -10.69 -8.75
CA LYS A 86 -9.42 -10.92 -9.65
C LYS A 86 -8.91 -11.51 -10.96
N GLY A 87 -8.81 -12.84 -10.99
CA GLY A 87 -8.21 -13.57 -12.12
C GLY A 87 -6.75 -13.19 -12.31
N GLU A 88 -6.44 -12.54 -13.44
CA GLU A 88 -5.09 -12.09 -13.80
C GLU A 88 -4.77 -10.66 -13.33
N THR A 89 -5.75 -9.95 -12.78
CA THR A 89 -5.61 -8.56 -12.32
C THR A 89 -5.67 -8.48 -10.80
N TYR A 90 -5.05 -7.44 -10.24
CA TYR A 90 -5.05 -7.18 -8.81
C TYR A 90 -5.79 -5.87 -8.50
N GLU A 91 -6.43 -5.80 -7.36
CA GLU A 91 -7.10 -4.58 -6.90
C GLU A 91 -6.59 -4.21 -5.51
N LEU A 92 -6.12 -2.97 -5.37
CA LEU A 92 -5.49 -2.45 -4.17
C LEU A 92 -6.50 -1.58 -3.41
N GLN A 93 -6.89 -2.04 -2.23
CA GLN A 93 -7.69 -1.28 -1.27
C GLN A 93 -6.76 -0.72 -0.19
N LEU A 94 -6.75 0.59 -0.04
CA LEU A 94 -6.11 1.31 1.04
C LEU A 94 -7.07 1.45 2.23
N HIS A 95 -6.53 1.48 3.43
CA HIS A 95 -7.27 1.72 4.67
C HIS A 95 -6.58 2.83 5.45
N SER A 96 -7.36 3.77 6.01
CA SER A 96 -6.78 4.86 6.79
C SER A 96 -6.03 4.31 8.00
N PRO A 97 -4.82 4.83 8.31
CA PRO A 97 -4.17 4.47 9.55
C PRO A 97 -5.03 4.92 10.74
N LEU A 98 -4.93 4.18 11.84
CA LEU A 98 -5.49 4.62 13.11
C LEU A 98 -4.85 5.94 13.52
N SER A 99 -5.60 6.79 14.21
CA SER A 99 -5.01 7.92 14.92
C SER A 99 -4.06 7.40 15.99
N SER A 100 -3.06 8.20 16.41
CA SER A 100 -2.13 7.78 17.45
C SER A 100 -2.84 7.42 18.76
N GLN A 101 -3.99 8.03 19.06
CA GLN A 101 -4.79 7.69 20.23
C GLN A 101 -5.44 6.31 20.11
N GLU A 102 -6.09 6.00 18.99
CA GLU A 102 -6.71 4.70 18.73
C GLU A 102 -5.68 3.58 18.64
N PHE A 103 -4.48 3.87 18.13
CA PHE A 103 -3.41 2.89 18.05
C PHE A 103 -2.89 2.47 19.43
N LEU A 104 -2.91 3.39 20.41
CA LEU A 104 -2.33 3.20 21.74
C LEU A 104 -3.35 2.82 22.82
N SER A 105 -4.64 2.73 22.49
CA SER A 105 -5.72 2.30 23.40
C SER A 105 -5.93 0.80 23.36
#